data_AF-A0A662H3E7-F1
#
_entry.id   AF-A0A662H3E7-F1
#
_cell.length_a   1.000
_cell.length_b   1.000
_cell.length_c   1.000
_cell.angle_alpha   90.00
_cell.angle_beta   90.00
_cell.angle_gamma   90.00
#
_symmetry.space_group_name_H-M   'P 1'
#
loop_
_entity.id
_entity.type
_entity.pdbx_description
1 polymer ?
#
loop_
_entity_poly.entity_id
_entity_poly.type
_entity_poly.pdbx_seq_one_letter_code
_entity_poly.pdbx_strand_id
1 'polypeptide(L)'
;PLDLLDRLLIIETKPYTKDEIKEILKIRAREENVDLSEEALEELTNIGAERSLRYAVQLLTPARIIAQSKGSNKVLKEYVDEVKKLFVDVKESAKYLKEFEESFLR
;
A
#
# COMPACT_ATOMS: atom_id res chain seq x y z
N PRO A 1 -23.52 -22.99 16.64
CA PRO A 1 -24.30 -22.73 17.86
C PRO A 1 -24.15 -21.26 18.31
N LEU A 2 -25.27 -20.62 18.65
CA LEU A 2 -25.39 -19.16 18.91
C LEU A 2 -24.63 -18.68 20.16
N ASP A 3 -24.23 -19.60 21.04
CA ASP A 3 -23.57 -19.37 22.33
C ASP A 3 -22.07 -19.01 22.23
N LEU A 4 -21.49 -19.09 21.03
CA LEU A 4 -20.07 -18.86 20.84
C LEU A 4 -19.68 -17.40 21.12
N LEU A 5 -20.50 -16.43 20.70
CA LEU A 5 -20.24 -15.00 20.90
C LEU A 5 -20.25 -14.62 22.39
N ASP A 6 -21.14 -15.21 23.19
CA ASP A 6 -21.26 -14.94 24.62
C ASP A 6 -20.05 -15.43 25.43
N ARG A 7 -19.21 -16.27 24.82
CA ARG A 7 -18.00 -16.85 25.43
C ARG A 7 -16.70 -16.20 24.94
N LEU A 8 -16.79 -15.18 24.08
CA LEU A 8 -15.63 -14.51 23.50
C LEU A 8 -15.43 -13.13 24.12
N LEU A 9 -14.17 -12.82 24.44
CA LEU A 9 -13.74 -11.45 24.70
C LEU A 9 -13.42 -10.80 23.35
N ILE A 10 -14.25 -9.85 22.93
CA ILE A 10 -14.04 -9.10 21.68
C ILE A 10 -13.17 -7.87 21.99
N ILE A 11 -12.04 -7.77 21.30
CA ILE A 11 -11.16 -6.59 21.35
C ILE A 11 -11.21 -5.92 19.99
N GLU A 12 -11.78 -4.71 19.94
CA GLU A 12 -11.90 -3.95 18.70
C GLU A 12 -10.59 -3.21 18.37
N THR A 13 -10.19 -3.30 17.11
CA THR A 13 -9.09 -2.48 16.57
C THR A 13 -9.64 -1.22 15.94
N LYS A 14 -8.95 -0.09 16.13
CA LYS A 14 -9.28 1.17 15.47
C LYS A 14 -8.47 1.34 14.18
N PRO A 15 -8.98 2.06 13.17
CA PRO A 15 -8.18 2.45 12.02
C PRO A 15 -6.98 3.29 12.44
N TYR A 16 -5.85 3.08 11.77
CA TYR A 16 -4.66 3.89 11.98
C TYR A 16 -4.88 5.32 11.48
N THR A 17 -4.32 6.26 12.21
CA THR A 17 -4.17 7.66 11.81
C THR A 17 -3.07 7.80 10.76
N LYS A 18 -3.03 8.96 10.09
CA LYS A 18 -2.01 9.26 9.07
C LYS A 18 -0.59 9.20 9.65
N ASP A 19 -0.40 9.69 10.86
CA ASP A 19 0.90 9.69 11.54
C ASP A 19 1.35 8.26 11.91
N GLU A 20 0.42 7.42 12.37
CA GLU A 20 0.69 6.00 12.63
C GLU A 20 1.02 5.25 11.34
N ILE A 21 0.33 5.54 10.23
CA ILE A 21 0.65 4.98 8.90
C ILE A 21 2.07 5.36 8.49
N LYS A 22 2.45 6.64 8.65
CA LYS A 22 3.81 7.12 8.33
C LYS A 22 4.87 6.36 9.13
N GLU A 23 4.65 6.18 10.43
CA GLU A 23 5.61 5.48 11.29
C GLU A 23 5.70 3.99 10.94
N ILE A 24 4.57 3.33 10.68
CA ILE A 24 4.57 1.93 10.23
C ILE A 24 5.34 1.77 8.92
N LEU A 25 5.11 2.66 7.95
CA LEU A 25 5.83 2.63 6.67
C LEU A 25 7.33 2.86 6.84
N LYS A 26 7.73 3.75 7.75
CA LYS A 26 9.14 4.00 8.08
C LYS A 26 9.81 2.76 8.70
N ILE A 27 9.13 2.06 9.60
CA ILE A 27 9.61 0.81 10.20
C ILE A 27 9.76 -0.25 9.11
N ARG A 28 8.74 -0.44 8.26
CA ARG A 28 8.78 -1.43 7.17
C ARG A 28 9.86 -1.15 6.14
N ALA A 29 10.04 0.11 5.75
CA ALA A 29 11.11 0.50 4.84
C ALA A 29 12.49 0.15 5.43
N ARG A 30 12.69 0.37 6.74
CA ARG A 30 13.92 -0.04 7.43
C ARG A 30 14.11 -1.55 7.44
N GLU A 31 13.07 -2.32 7.75
CA GLU A 31 13.14 -3.79 7.76
C GLU A 31 13.43 -4.38 6.36
N GLU A 32 12.83 -3.80 5.32
CA GLU A 32 13.03 -4.22 3.93
C GLU A 32 14.30 -3.63 3.28
N ASN A 33 15.09 -2.86 4.03
CA ASN A 33 16.29 -2.15 3.56
C ASN A 33 16.00 -1.27 2.32
N VAL A 34 14.92 -0.50 2.38
CA VAL A 34 14.51 0.47 1.38
C VAL A 34 14.86 1.88 1.89
N ASP A 35 15.81 2.54 1.24
CA ASP A 35 16.13 3.95 1.53
C ASP A 35 15.09 4.83 0.82
N LEU A 36 14.28 5.56 1.57
CA LEU A 36 13.22 6.44 1.07
C LEU A 36 13.62 7.91 1.21
N SER A 37 13.27 8.75 0.24
CA SER A 37 13.20 10.19 0.47
C SER A 37 12.00 10.55 1.36
N GLU A 38 12.06 11.69 2.05
CA GLU A 38 10.92 12.17 2.85
C GLU A 38 9.67 12.38 1.98
N GLU A 39 9.85 12.86 0.75
CA GLU A 39 8.77 13.04 -0.23
C GLU A 39 8.15 11.70 -0.65
N ALA A 40 8.96 10.66 -0.82
CA ALA A 40 8.47 9.31 -1.14
C ALA A 40 7.69 8.71 0.04
N LEU A 41 8.17 8.92 1.27
CA LEU A 41 7.48 8.49 2.47
C LEU A 41 6.13 9.21 2.64
N GLU A 42 6.08 10.51 2.34
CA GLU A 42 4.84 11.28 2.39
C GLU A 42 3.83 10.81 1.34
N GLU A 43 4.26 10.56 0.10
CA GLU A 43 3.38 10.01 -0.95
C GLU A 43 2.85 8.62 -0.57
N LEU A 44 3.71 7.72 -0.08
CA LEU A 44 3.28 6.40 0.41
C LEU A 44 2.29 6.50 1.57
N THR A 45 2.47 7.50 2.45
CA THR A 45 1.55 7.77 3.56
C THR A 45 0.18 8.22 3.04
N ASN A 46 0.15 9.11 2.04
CA ASN A 46 -1.09 9.53 1.39
C ASN A 46 -1.80 8.34 0.72
N ILE A 47 -1.06 7.50 -0.01
CA ILE A 47 -1.59 6.27 -0.60
C ILE A 47 -2.15 5.32 0.47
N GLY A 48 -1.45 5.18 1.60
CA GLY A 48 -1.89 4.35 2.72
C GLY A 48 -3.21 4.82 3.34
N ALA A 49 -3.41 6.14 3.41
CA ALA A 49 -4.63 6.76 3.94
C ALA A 49 -5.80 6.73 2.95
N GLU A 50 -5.55 6.97 1.65
CA GLU A 50 -6.59 6.98 0.60
C GLU A 50 -7.05 5.58 0.21
N ARG A 51 -6.12 4.62 0.18
CA ARG A 51 -6.36 3.25 -0.29
C ARG A 51 -6.29 2.26 0.87
N SER A 52 -5.09 1.78 1.19
CA SER A 52 -4.87 0.91 2.36
C SER A 52 -3.39 0.86 2.74
N LEU A 53 -3.12 0.67 4.03
CA LEU A 53 -1.75 0.44 4.54
C LEU A 53 -1.08 -0.77 3.87
N ARG A 54 -1.84 -1.85 3.62
CA ARG A 54 -1.31 -3.04 2.93
C ARG A 54 -0.78 -2.71 1.55
N TYR A 55 -1.56 -1.94 0.78
CA TYR A 55 -1.16 -1.52 -0.56
C TYR A 55 0.10 -0.64 -0.52
N ALA A 56 0.15 0.35 0.37
CA ALA A 56 1.34 1.19 0.51
C ALA A 56 2.61 0.39 0.86
N VAL A 57 2.52 -0.60 1.75
CA VAL A 57 3.64 -1.50 2.07
C VAL A 57 4.07 -2.32 0.85
N GLN A 58 3.11 -2.85 0.07
CA GLN A 58 3.40 -3.62 -1.14
C GLN A 58 4.14 -2.81 -2.21
N LEU A 59 4.00 -1.48 -2.23
CA LEU A 59 4.69 -0.61 -3.18
C LEU A 59 6.18 -0.39 -2.83
N LEU A 60 6.63 -0.67 -1.60
CA LEU A 60 8.01 -0.44 -1.17
C LEU A 60 9.03 -1.24 -2.00
N THR A 61 8.81 -2.54 -2.11
CA THR A 61 9.68 -3.46 -2.86
C THR A 61 9.78 -3.11 -4.36
N PRO A 62 8.67 -2.96 -5.12
CA PRO A 62 8.75 -2.57 -6.53
C PRO A 62 9.32 -1.16 -6.70
N ALA A 63 9.08 -0.21 -5.79
CA ALA A 63 9.69 1.12 -5.86
C ALA A 63 11.21 1.06 -5.71
N ARG A 64 11.72 0.17 -4.84
CA ARG A 64 13.16 -0.13 -4.75
C ARG A 64 13.71 -0.70 -6.05
N ILE A 65 13.00 -1.64 -6.68
CA ILE A 65 13.43 -2.28 -7.94
C ILE A 65 13.50 -1.23 -9.07
N ILE A 66 12.52 -0.32 -9.17
CA ILE A 66 12.55 0.78 -10.15
C ILE A 66 13.68 1.76 -9.86
N ALA A 67 13.91 2.11 -8.58
CA ALA A 67 15.03 2.96 -8.21
C ALA A 67 16.36 2.34 -8.67
N GLN A 68 16.57 1.06 -8.37
CA GLN A 68 17.77 0.31 -8.73
C GLN A 68 17.95 0.19 -10.25
N SER A 69 16.87 -0.05 -11.01
CA SER A 69 16.95 -0.12 -12.48
C SER A 69 17.32 1.22 -13.11
N LYS A 70 16.98 2.33 -12.45
CA LYS A 70 17.37 3.69 -12.83
C LYS A 70 18.72 4.14 -12.26
N GLY A 71 19.44 3.24 -11.57
CA GLY A 71 20.76 3.52 -10.99
C GLY A 71 20.72 4.32 -9.68
N SER A 72 19.56 4.45 -9.04
CA SER A 72 19.41 5.08 -7.72
C SER A 72 19.27 4.04 -6.62
N ASN A 73 20.02 4.20 -5.54
CA ASN A 73 19.83 3.39 -4.32
C ASN A 73 18.73 3.95 -3.41
N LYS A 74 18.31 5.20 -3.65
CA LYS A 74 17.29 5.91 -2.87
C LYS A 74 15.99 5.99 -3.66
N VAL A 75 14.90 5.60 -3.03
CA VAL A 75 13.57 5.67 -3.60
C VAL A 75 13.05 7.10 -3.50
N LEU A 76 12.88 7.73 -4.66
CA LEU A 76 12.30 9.06 -4.83
C LEU A 76 10.80 8.99 -5.08
N LYS A 77 10.11 10.11 -4.90
CA LYS A 77 8.67 10.22 -5.15
C LYS A 77 8.28 9.76 -6.56
N GLU A 78 9.06 10.12 -7.57
CA GLU A 78 8.82 9.73 -8.97
C GLU A 78 8.73 8.21 -9.18
N TYR A 79 9.50 7.41 -8.43
CA TYR A 79 9.46 5.95 -8.54
C TYR A 79 8.21 5.39 -7.87
N VAL A 80 7.77 5.99 -6.76
CA VAL A 80 6.50 5.63 -6.12
C VAL A 80 5.33 5.91 -7.07
N ASP A 81 5.33 7.08 -7.72
CA ASP A 81 4.31 7.47 -8.70
C ASP A 81 4.30 6.54 -9.94
N GLU A 82 5.47 6.05 -10.35
CA GLU A 82 5.59 5.08 -11.43
C GLU A 82 5.01 3.71 -11.05
N VAL A 83 5.39 3.17 -9.89
CA VAL A 83 4.85 1.91 -9.38
C VAL A 83 3.34 1.99 -9.17
N LYS A 84 2.82 3.11 -8.65
CA LYS A 84 1.39 3.35 -8.44
C LYS A 84 0.57 3.24 -9.74
N LYS A 85 1.18 3.50 -10.90
CA LYS A 85 0.54 3.34 -12.21
C LYS A 85 0.59 1.90 -12.73
N LEU A 86 1.61 1.14 -12.34
CA LEU A 86 1.83 -0.24 -12.79
C LEU A 86 1.04 -1.25 -11.95
N PHE A 87 0.92 -0.99 -10.65
CA PHE A 87 0.22 -1.86 -9.72
C PHE A 87 -1.07 -1.21 -9.31
N VAL A 88 -2.20 -1.88 -9.57
CA VAL A 88 -3.54 -1.33 -9.33
C VAL A 88 -4.04 -1.82 -7.96
N ASP A 89 -4.71 -0.97 -7.20
CA ASP A 89 -5.33 -1.41 -5.95
C ASP A 89 -6.65 -2.15 -6.17
N VAL A 90 -7.14 -2.85 -5.14
CA VAL A 90 -8.34 -3.70 -5.24
C VAL A 90 -9.58 -2.92 -5.70
N LYS A 91 -9.77 -1.66 -5.28
CA LYS A 91 -10.93 -0.85 -5.68
C LYS A 91 -10.86 -0.49 -7.16
N GLU A 92 -9.69 -0.06 -7.63
CA GLU A 92 -9.48 0.24 -9.06
C GLU A 92 -9.58 -1.02 -9.93
N SER A 93 -9.05 -2.15 -9.46
CA SER A 93 -9.15 -3.44 -10.16
C SER A 93 -10.61 -3.90 -10.29
N ALA A 94 -11.41 -3.75 -9.23
CA ALA A 94 -12.84 -4.06 -9.26
C ALA A 94 -13.62 -3.13 -10.20
N LYS A 95 -13.23 -1.85 -10.28
CA LYS A 95 -13.81 -0.88 -11.21
C LYS A 95 -13.48 -1.24 -12.66
N TYR A 96 -12.22 -1.56 -12.94
CA TYR A 96 -11.78 -2.02 -14.26
C TYR A 96 -12.55 -3.27 -14.71
N LEU A 97 -12.73 -4.26 -13.83
CA LEU A 97 -13.49 -5.46 -14.17
C LEU A 97 -14.94 -5.16 -14.55
N LYS A 98 -15.60 -4.22 -13.87
CA LYS A 98 -16.96 -3.78 -14.22
C LYS A 98 -17.01 -3.06 -15.56
N GLU A 99 -16.02 -2.22 -15.86
CA GLU A 99 -15.97 -1.48 -17.13
C GLU A 99 -15.76 -2.41 -18.34
N PHE A 100 -15.05 -3.52 -18.15
CA PHE A 100 -14.71 -4.47 -19.20
C PHE A 100 -15.50 -5.79 -19.11
N GLU A 101 -16.57 -5.84 -18.33
CA GLU A 101 -17.36 -7.04 -18.04
C GLU A 101 -17.79 -7.77 -19.33
N GLU A 102 -18.20 -7.04 -20.36
CA GLU A 102 -18.57 -7.61 -21.67
C GLU A 102 -17.41 -8.22 -22.47
N SER A 103 -16.17 -7.77 -22.25
CA SER A 103 -14.99 -8.29 -22.94
C SER A 103 -14.39 -9.52 -22.25
N PHE A 104 -14.60 -9.68 -20.93
CA PHE A 104 -14.10 -10.80 -20.14
C PHE A 104 -15.04 -12.00 -20.09
N LEU A 105 -16.34 -11.80 -20.35
CA LEU A 105 -17.36 -12.85 -20.34
C LEU A 105 -17.68 -13.43 -21.74
N ARG A 106 -16.90 -13.07 -22.77
CA ARG A 106 -16.96 -13.67 -24.10
C ARG A 106 -15.92 -14.77 -24.28
#